data_AF-A0A4V1SPX5-F1
#
_entry.id   AF-A0A4V1SPX5-F1
#
_cell.length_a   1.000
_cell.length_b   1.000
_cell.length_c   1.000
_cell.angle_alpha   90.00
_cell.angle_beta   90.00
_cell.angle_gamma   90.00
#
_symmetry.space_group_name_H-M   'P 1'
#
loop_
_entity.id
_entity.type
_entity.pdbx_description
1 polymer ?
#
loop_
_entity_poly.entity_id
_entity_poly.type
_entity_poly.pdbx_seq_one_letter_code
_entity_poly.pdbx_strand_id
1 'polypeptide(L)' 'VQVTTGIQNDTFIQILSGLKGGEEVVSAPYSAISKTLKDNDIVDKVDKAKLFNTEEKKGGE' A
#
# COMPACT_ATOMS: atom_id res chain seq x y z
N VAL A 1 12.25 -4.61 4.46
CA VAL A 1 12.46 -6.00 3.97
C VAL A 1 12.29 -6.00 2.46
N GLN A 2 13.25 -6.54 1.72
CA GLN A 2 13.18 -6.62 0.26
C GLN A 2 12.45 -7.89 -0.17
N VAL A 3 11.52 -7.77 -1.13
CA VAL A 3 10.70 -8.88 -1.63
C VAL A 3 11.01 -9.17 -3.10
N THR A 4 10.85 -10.42 -3.52
CA THR A 4 10.92 -10.81 -4.92
C THR A 4 9.53 -11.16 -5.42
N THR A 5 9.07 -10.50 -6.47
CA THR A 5 7.77 -10.76 -7.11
C THR A 5 7.93 -11.66 -8.33
N GLY A 6 6.90 -12.47 -8.62
CA GLY A 6 6.83 -13.36 -9.77
C GLY A 6 5.88 -12.84 -10.84
N ILE A 7 4.92 -13.70 -11.24
CA ILE A 7 3.88 -13.35 -12.20
C ILE A 7 2.87 -12.40 -11.53
N GLN A 8 2.42 -11.38 -12.26
CA GLN A 8 1.55 -10.32 -11.76
C GLN A 8 0.45 -10.04 -12.80
N ASN A 9 -0.74 -9.67 -12.34
CA ASN A 9 -1.83 -9.15 -13.17
C ASN A 9 -2.44 -7.89 -12.52
N ASP A 10 -3.50 -7.34 -13.10
CA ASP A 10 -4.12 -6.09 -12.63
C ASP A 10 -4.67 -6.16 -11.20
N THR A 11 -4.90 -7.36 -10.67
CA THR A 11 -5.52 -7.57 -9.36
C THR A 11 -4.58 -8.21 -8.34
N PHE A 12 -3.61 -9.02 -8.78
CA PHE A 12 -2.80 -9.86 -7.92
C PHE A 12 -1.32 -9.83 -8.31
N ILE A 13 -0.47 -9.81 -7.29
CA ILE A 13 0.99 -9.89 -7.40
C ILE A 13 1.43 -11.17 -6.69
N GLN A 14 2.16 -12.05 -7.37
CA GLN A 14 2.76 -13.23 -6.75
C GLN A 14 4.05 -12.84 -6.00
N ILE A 15 4.16 -13.20 -4.71
CA ILE A 15 5.39 -13.06 -3.95
C ILE A 15 6.15 -14.39 -3.99
N LEU A 16 7.39 -14.38 -4.50
CA LEU A 16 8.27 -15.55 -4.57
C LEU A 16 9.12 -15.69 -3.30
N SER A 17 9.57 -14.58 -2.73
CA SER A 17 10.39 -14.57 -1.51
C SER A 17 10.35 -13.21 -0.79
N GLY A 18 10.76 -13.20 0.48
CA GLY A 18 10.90 -11.98 1.28
C GLY A 18 9.72 -11.66 2.19
N LEU A 19 8.57 -12.32 2.04
CA LEU A 19 7.46 -12.28 2.99
C LEU A 19 7.03 -13.70 3.36
N LYS A 20 6.63 -13.88 4.62
CA LYS A 20 5.98 -15.08 5.13
C LYS A 20 4.47 -14.83 5.19
N GLY A 21 3.69 -15.84 4.82
CA GLY A 21 2.23 -15.75 4.92
C GLY A 21 1.80 -15.39 6.35
N GLY A 22 0.95 -14.37 6.49
CA GLY A 22 0.50 -13.84 7.78
C GLY A 22 1.12 -12.49 8.17
N GLU A 23 2.11 -11.99 7.41
CA GLU A 23 2.60 -10.62 7.60
C GLU A 23 1.59 -9.57 7.10
N GLU A 24 1.52 -8.44 7.82
CA GLU A 24 0.69 -7.31 7.44
C GLU A 24 1.41 -6.44 6.41
N VAL A 25 0.72 -6.10 5.33
CA VAL A 25 1.27 -5.30 4.24
C VAL A 25 0.43 -4.05 4.01
N VAL A 26 1.10 -2.93 3.79
CA VAL A 26 0.45 -1.67 3.39
C VAL A 26 0.26 -1.71 1.87
N SER A 27 -0.98 -1.92 1.43
CA SER A 27 -1.31 -2.04 0.00
C SER A 27 -1.94 -0.79 -0.61
N ALA A 28 -2.41 0.17 0.20
CA ALA A 28 -3.10 1.36 -0.28
C ALA A 28 -2.99 2.56 0.68
N PRO A 29 -3.12 3.81 0.16
CA PRO A 29 -3.17 4.16 -1.27
C PRO A 29 -1.77 4.21 -1.88
N TYR A 30 -1.63 3.73 -3.12
CA TYR A 30 -0.34 3.66 -3.81
C TYR A 30 0.38 5.01 -3.92
N SER A 31 -0.36 6.10 -4.14
CA SER A 31 0.22 7.44 -4.21
C SER A 31 0.89 7.86 -2.90
N ALA A 32 0.31 7.53 -1.74
CA ALA A 32 0.93 7.83 -0.45
C ALA A 32 2.13 6.92 -0.19
N ILE A 33 2.02 5.62 -0.54
CA ILE A 33 3.11 4.66 -0.41
C ILE A 33 4.33 5.09 -1.23
N SER A 34 4.12 5.55 -2.47
CA SER A 34 5.22 5.91 -3.39
C SER A 34 5.80 7.30 -3.14
N LYS A 35 5.01 8.25 -2.63
CA LYS A 35 5.45 9.65 -2.47
C LYS A 35 5.76 10.08 -1.04
N THR A 36 5.08 9.49 -0.06
CA THR A 36 5.06 10.00 1.32
C THR A 36 5.70 9.02 2.28
N LEU A 37 5.43 7.73 2.14
CA LEU A 37 5.93 6.69 3.04
C LEU A 37 7.44 6.54 2.89
N LYS A 38 8.16 6.71 4.00
CA LYS A 38 9.60 6.45 4.08
C LYS A 38 9.90 5.21 4.91
N ASP A 39 11.13 4.71 4.75
CA ASP A 39 11.64 3.64 5.61
C ASP A 39 11.64 4.11 7.08
N ASN A 40 11.11 3.27 7.98
CA ASN A 40 10.85 3.55 9.40
C ASN A 40 9.73 4.56 9.74
N ASP A 41 8.89 4.98 8.78
CA ASP A 41 7.71 5.77 9.11
C ASP A 41 6.69 4.96 9.92
N ILE A 42 6.09 5.61 10.90
CA ILE A 42 4.97 5.06 11.67
C ILE A 42 3.69 5.24 10.86
N VAL A 43 2.93 4.16 10.69
CA VAL A 43 1.65 4.16 9.97
C VAL A 43 0.51 3.76 10.88
N ASP A 44 -0.62 4.46 10.75
CA ASP A 44 -1.84 4.11 11.46
C ASP A 44 -2.65 3.09 10.64
N LYS A 45 -2.98 1.97 11.28
CA LYS A 45 -3.84 0.95 10.68
C LYS A 45 -5.28 1.45 10.70
N VAL A 46 -5.79 1.79 9.52
CA VAL A 46 -7.18 2.21 9.32
C VAL A 46 -7.92 1.24 8.41
N ASP A 47 -9.24 1.14 8.57
CA ASP A 47 -10.08 0.32 7.71
C ASP A 47 -9.99 0.76 6.25
N LYS A 48 -10.03 -0.21 5.32
CA LYS A 48 -10.04 0.07 3.87
C LYS A 48 -11.12 1.07 3.49
N ALA A 49 -12.30 1.00 4.08
CA ALA A 49 -13.39 1.95 3.83
C ALA A 49 -12.96 3.41 4.09
N LYS A 50 -12.14 3.66 5.11
CA LYS A 50 -11.62 4.99 5.44
C LYS A 50 -10.48 5.43 4.51
N LEU A 51 -9.72 4.49 3.94
CA LEU A 51 -8.68 4.79 2.94
C LEU A 51 -9.27 5.31 1.62
N PHE A 52 -10.49 4.90 1.28
CA PHE A 52 -11.19 5.31 0.06
C PHE A 52 -12.26 6.39 0.30
N ASN A 53 -12.55 6.74 1.55
CA ASN A 53 -13.44 7.86 1.89
C ASN A 53 -12.67 9.18 1.79
N THR A 54 -12.14 9.46 0.60
CA THR A 54 -11.70 10.80 0.24
C THR A 54 -12.96 11.58 -0.09
N GLU A 55 -13.50 12.27 0.92
CA GLU A 55 -14.20 13.51 0.64
C GLU A 55 -13.27 14.35 -0.24
N GLU A 56 -13.79 14.66 -1.42
CA GLU A 56 -13.33 15.64 -2.38
C GLU A 56 -12.67 16.84 -1.68
N LYS A 57 -11.34 16.83 -1.47
CA LYS A 57 -10.58 18.08 -1.43
C LYS A 57 -10.44 18.57 -2.86
N LYS A 58 -11.52 19.21 -3.31
CA LYS A 58 -11.49 20.33 -4.24
C LYS A 58 -10.36 21.30 -3.86
N GLY A 59 -9.47 21.52 -4.82
CA GLY A 59 -8.76 22.75 -5.12
C GLY A 59 -8.30 22.56 -6.56
N GLY A 60 -8.75 23.31 -7.58
CA GLY A 60 -8.90 24.77 -7.60
C GLY A 60 -7.50 25.33 -7.34
N GLU A 61 -6.74 25.84 -8.31
CA GLU A 61 -7.03 26.54 -9.56
C GLU A 61 -6.04 26.13 -10.67
#